data_AF-A0A0C9XN22-F1
#
_entry.id   AF-A0A0C9XN22-F1
#
_cell.length_a   1.000
_cell.length_b   1.000
_cell.length_c   1.000
_cell.angle_alpha   90.00
_cell.angle_beta   90.00
_cell.angle_gamma   90.00
#
_symmetry.space_group_name_H-M   'P 1'
#
loop_
_entity.id
_entity.type
_entity.pdbx_description
1 polymer ?
#
loop_
_entity_poly.entity_id
_entity_poly.type
_entity_poly.pdbx_seq_one_letter_code
_entity_poly.pdbx_strand_id
1 'polypeptide(L)'
;MKTITLANHKSINHVQRELYLGHNSFRTRRSKPSAWNAFCWKKKKEHDDGGRSALSALVQQASEEYRSLSMEDKAALIEEYMHHKEHKTFGLRATAKSKVNNITGTLKAIENEVYFVFLFFIFSCTCH
;
A
#
# COMPACT_ATOMS: atom_id res chain seq x y z
N MET A 1 -21.35 -27.54 17.44
CA MET A 1 -20.01 -27.43 16.81
C MET A 1 -20.00 -26.15 15.99
N LYS A 2 -19.30 -25.09 16.44
CA LYS A 2 -19.18 -23.85 15.65
C LYS A 2 -18.14 -24.12 14.57
N THR A 3 -18.53 -24.06 13.31
CA THR A 3 -17.63 -24.23 12.15
C THR A 3 -16.49 -23.21 12.23
N ILE A 4 -15.28 -23.61 11.83
CA ILE A 4 -14.06 -22.79 11.82
C ILE A 4 -14.30 -21.45 11.10
N THR A 5 -15.21 -21.45 10.12
CA THR A 5 -15.72 -20.30 9.38
C THR A 5 -16.43 -19.28 10.28
N LEU A 6 -17.24 -19.71 11.24
CA LEU A 6 -18.00 -18.83 12.15
C LEU A 6 -17.07 -18.11 13.15
N ALA A 7 -16.01 -18.81 13.60
CA ALA A 7 -15.03 -18.27 14.54
C ALA A 7 -14.05 -17.27 13.90
N ASN A 8 -13.90 -17.29 12.57
CA ASN A 8 -12.91 -16.49 11.83
C ASN A 8 -13.53 -15.58 10.75
N HIS A 9 -14.83 -15.31 10.81
CA HIS A 9 -15.54 -14.54 9.76
C HIS A 9 -15.20 -13.03 9.81
N LYS A 10 -14.03 -12.63 9.30
CA LYS A 10 -13.89 -11.25 8.86
C LYS A 10 -14.73 -11.08 7.60
N SER A 11 -15.71 -10.16 7.63
CA SER A 11 -16.49 -9.86 6.42
C SER A 11 -15.56 -9.37 5.31
N ILE A 12 -15.91 -9.62 4.04
CA ILE A 12 -15.17 -9.12 2.88
C ILE A 12 -14.98 -7.60 3.00
N ASN A 13 -16.02 -6.88 3.45
CA ASN A 13 -15.95 -5.44 3.72
C ASN A 13 -14.89 -5.06 4.76
N HIS A 14 -14.71 -5.88 5.80
CA HIS A 14 -13.69 -5.67 6.82
C HIS A 14 -12.29 -5.95 6.28
N VAL A 15 -12.09 -7.07 5.57
CA VAL A 15 -10.81 -7.39 4.88
C VAL A 15 -10.47 -6.31 3.85
N GLN A 16 -11.47 -5.82 3.12
CA GLN A 16 -11.31 -4.72 2.19
C GLN A 16 -10.85 -3.46 2.92
N ARG A 17 -11.52 -3.05 4.00
CA ARG A 17 -11.06 -1.90 4.80
C ARG A 17 -9.66 -2.11 5.34
N GLU A 18 -9.28 -3.29 5.82
CA GLU A 18 -7.92 -3.57 6.27
C GLU A 18 -6.90 -3.56 5.13
N LEU A 19 -7.24 -4.00 3.92
CA LEU A 19 -6.30 -3.95 2.79
C LEU A 19 -6.19 -2.54 2.19
N TYR A 20 -7.28 -1.77 2.19
CA TYR A 20 -7.30 -0.38 1.71
C TYR A 20 -6.81 0.64 2.75
N LEU A 21 -6.97 0.38 4.05
CA LEU A 21 -6.67 1.34 5.14
C LEU A 21 -5.73 0.76 6.20
N GLY A 22 -5.63 -0.56 6.32
CA GLY A 22 -4.86 -1.32 7.31
C GLY A 22 -3.44 -1.63 6.84
N HIS A 23 -2.75 -0.58 6.46
CA HIS A 23 -1.37 -0.34 6.83
C HIS A 23 -1.31 1.18 6.99
N ASN A 24 -0.57 1.69 7.96
CA ASN A 24 -0.42 3.14 8.21
C ASN A 24 0.12 3.95 7.00
N SER A 25 0.22 3.36 5.80
CA SER A 25 0.66 3.94 4.53
C SER A 25 -0.21 5.10 4.04
N PHE A 26 -1.51 5.12 4.33
CA PHE A 26 -2.40 6.23 3.95
C PHE A 26 -2.54 7.30 5.04
N ARG A 27 -1.95 7.09 6.22
CA ARG A 27 -1.69 8.17 7.20
C ARG A 27 -0.45 8.97 6.82
N THR A 28 -0.23 9.22 5.54
CA THR A 28 0.52 10.42 5.18
C THR A 28 -0.35 11.57 5.63
N ARG A 29 -0.02 12.14 6.80
CA ARG A 29 -0.45 13.48 7.20
C ARG A 29 -0.43 14.31 5.91
N ARG A 30 -1.55 14.92 5.54
CA ARG A 30 -1.68 15.75 4.32
C ARG A 30 -0.86 17.04 4.49
N SER A 31 0.40 16.91 4.86
CA SER A 31 1.38 17.97 4.87
C SER A 31 1.50 18.44 3.44
N LYS A 32 1.30 19.73 3.25
CA LYS A 32 1.56 20.38 1.96
C LYS A 32 2.99 20.00 1.53
N PRO A 33 3.19 19.55 0.29
CA PRO A 33 4.53 19.30 -0.23
C PRO A 33 5.35 20.57 -0.07
N SER A 34 6.52 20.46 0.55
CA SER A 34 7.47 21.56 0.65
C SER A 34 8.67 21.25 -0.24
N ALA A 35 9.28 22.29 -0.81
CA ALA A 35 10.50 22.14 -1.60
C ALA A 35 11.61 21.45 -0.79
N TRP A 36 11.69 21.70 0.52
CA TRP A 36 12.62 21.00 1.41
C TRP A 36 12.36 19.49 1.49
N ASN A 37 11.10 19.06 1.65
CA ASN A 37 10.76 17.64 1.70
C ASN A 37 11.06 16.94 0.36
N ALA A 38 10.75 17.61 -0.76
CA ALA A 38 11.06 17.12 -2.10
C ALA A 38 12.57 16.99 -2.33
N PHE A 39 13.34 18.00 -1.91
CA PHE A 39 14.78 17.99 -1.99
C PHE A 39 15.40 16.86 -1.15
N CYS A 40 14.99 16.70 0.11
CA CYS A 40 15.46 15.60 0.96
C CYS A 40 15.10 14.22 0.37
N TRP A 41 13.92 14.08 -0.24
CA TRP A 41 13.54 12.85 -0.95
C TRP A 41 14.50 12.55 -2.10
N LYS A 42 14.84 13.56 -2.91
CA LYS A 42 15.75 13.41 -4.05
C LYS A 42 17.16 13.04 -3.58
N LYS A 43 17.69 13.73 -2.57
CA LYS A 43 19.00 13.44 -1.98
C LYS A 43 19.09 12.03 -1.39
N LYS A 44 18.02 11.56 -0.75
CA LYS A 44 17.96 10.18 -0.25
C LYS A 44 18.04 9.15 -1.38
N LYS A 45 17.49 9.46 -2.56
CA LYS A 45 17.56 8.57 -3.74
C LYS A 45 18.97 8.52 -4.34
N GLU A 46 19.73 9.60 -4.20
CA GLU A 46 21.12 9.72 -4.69
C GLU A 46 22.13 9.07 -3.73
N HIS A 47 21.86 9.09 -2.42
CA HIS A 47 22.72 8.51 -1.38
C HIS A 47 21.99 7.39 -0.63
N ASP A 48 22.10 6.15 -1.11
CA ASP A 48 21.49 4.97 -0.47
C ASP A 48 22.35 4.40 0.69
N ASP A 49 23.62 4.82 0.82
CA ASP A 49 24.64 4.09 1.60
C ASP A 49 25.16 4.80 2.88
N GLY A 50 24.52 5.88 3.36
CA GLY A 50 25.04 6.69 4.47
C GLY A 50 24.48 6.32 5.85
N GLY A 51 25.26 5.62 6.68
CA GLY A 51 24.92 5.32 8.08
C GLY A 51 24.60 6.55 8.94
N ARG A 52 23.81 6.34 10.00
CA ARG A 52 23.21 7.37 10.90
C ARG A 52 24.16 8.42 11.49
N SER A 53 25.47 8.17 11.52
CA SER A 53 26.49 9.05 12.12
C SER A 53 26.94 10.21 11.23
N ALA A 54 26.67 10.18 9.91
CA ALA A 54 27.04 11.25 8.97
C ALA A 54 25.94 12.32 8.76
N LEU A 55 24.80 12.18 9.45
CA LEU A 55 23.58 12.94 9.20
C LEU A 55 23.72 14.45 9.41
N SER A 56 24.46 14.90 10.43
CA SER A 56 24.58 16.33 10.76
C SER A 56 25.39 17.11 9.73
N ALA A 57 26.55 16.60 9.32
CA ALA A 57 27.39 17.21 8.29
C ALA A 57 26.69 17.21 6.92
N LEU A 58 26.02 16.09 6.58
CA LEU A 58 25.22 15.99 5.35
C LEU A 58 24.04 16.95 5.36
N VAL A 59 23.36 17.16 6.49
CA VAL A 59 22.23 18.10 6.59
C VAL A 59 22.70 19.55 6.38
N GLN A 60 23.89 19.91 6.86
CA GLN A 60 24.42 21.26 6.69
C GLN A 60 24.80 21.54 5.23
N GLN A 61 25.53 20.63 4.59
CA GLN A 61 25.85 20.69 3.16
C GLN A 61 24.59 20.71 2.28
N ALA A 62 23.62 19.82 2.60
CA ALA A 62 22.34 19.76 1.90
C ALA A 62 21.50 21.03 2.09
N SER A 63 21.60 21.69 3.25
CA SER A 63 20.91 22.97 3.48
C SER A 63 21.50 24.11 2.65
N GLU A 64 22.82 24.14 2.46
CA GLU A 64 23.49 25.15 1.63
C GLU A 64 23.15 24.95 0.16
N GLU A 65 23.21 23.70 -0.31
CA GLU A 65 22.81 23.32 -1.67
C GLU A 65 21.33 23.64 -1.94
N TYR A 66 20.43 23.38 -0.99
CA TYR A 66 19.03 23.77 -1.14
C TYR A 66 18.84 25.30 -1.20
N ARG A 67 19.65 26.06 -0.47
CA ARG A 67 19.57 27.53 -0.49
C ARG A 67 20.06 28.10 -1.81
N SER A 68 21.05 27.48 -2.45
CA SER A 68 21.54 27.91 -3.76
C SER A 68 20.61 27.57 -4.93
N LEU A 69 19.62 26.68 -4.73
CA LEU A 69 18.60 26.40 -5.74
C LEU A 69 17.75 27.63 -6.08
N SER A 70 17.49 27.82 -7.37
CA SER A 70 16.56 28.83 -7.87
C SER A 70 15.11 28.52 -7.46
N MET A 71 14.22 29.48 -7.66
CA MET A 71 12.79 29.27 -7.38
C MET A 71 12.18 28.31 -8.40
N GLU A 72 12.64 28.35 -9.65
CA GLU A 72 12.28 27.43 -10.71
C GLU A 72 12.67 25.99 -10.35
N ASP A 73 13.90 25.77 -9.89
CA ASP A 73 14.37 24.43 -9.49
C ASP A 73 13.57 23.88 -8.30
N LYS A 74 13.25 24.74 -7.33
CA LYS A 74 12.41 24.36 -6.17
C LYS A 74 11.00 23.98 -6.61
N ALA A 75 10.43 24.67 -7.60
CA ALA A 75 9.12 24.35 -8.15
C ALA A 75 9.15 22.99 -8.89
N ALA A 76 10.16 22.78 -9.74
CA ALA A 76 10.35 21.51 -10.45
C ALA A 76 10.52 20.32 -9.48
N LEU A 77 11.25 20.50 -8.37
CA LEU A 77 11.39 19.48 -7.33
C LEU A 77 10.04 19.12 -6.69
N ILE A 78 9.20 20.12 -6.40
CA ILE A 78 7.87 19.87 -5.83
C ILE A 78 7.01 19.08 -6.80
N GLU A 79 7.04 19.43 -8.09
CA GLU A 79 6.28 18.74 -9.13
C GLU A 79 6.72 17.28 -9.29
N GLU A 80 8.03 17.03 -9.41
CA GLU A 80 8.60 15.69 -9.49
C GLU A 80 8.20 14.83 -8.26
N TYR A 81 8.32 15.42 -7.06
CA TYR A 81 7.97 14.76 -5.81
C TYR A 81 6.47 14.45 -5.72
N MET A 82 5.62 15.36 -6.19
CA MET A 82 4.18 15.16 -6.25
C MET A 82 3.80 14.03 -7.17
N HIS A 83 4.36 14.01 -8.39
CA HIS A 83 4.14 12.93 -9.34
C HIS A 83 4.58 11.58 -8.77
N HIS A 84 5.75 11.52 -8.11
CA HIS A 84 6.21 10.31 -7.42
C HIS A 84 5.22 9.85 -6.34
N LYS A 85 4.73 10.78 -5.51
CA LYS A 85 3.78 10.47 -4.43
C LYS A 85 2.46 9.95 -4.98
N GLU A 86 1.96 10.53 -6.06
CA GLU A 86 0.74 10.09 -6.74
C GLU A 86 0.93 8.70 -7.34
N HIS A 87 2.02 8.49 -8.07
CA HIS A 87 2.33 7.19 -8.67
C HIS A 87 2.47 6.09 -7.61
N LYS A 88 3.17 6.37 -6.51
CA LYS A 88 3.28 5.44 -5.37
C LYS A 88 1.93 5.14 -4.73
N THR A 89 1.09 6.17 -4.57
CA THR A 89 -0.27 6.01 -4.02
C THR A 89 -1.14 5.16 -4.95
N PHE A 90 -1.03 5.38 -6.27
CA PHE A 90 -1.71 4.59 -7.28
C PHE A 90 -1.27 3.12 -7.23
N GLY A 91 0.03 2.85 -7.19
CA GLY A 91 0.57 1.49 -7.09
C GLY A 91 0.10 0.74 -5.84
N LEU A 92 0.07 1.42 -4.69
CA LEU A 92 -0.50 0.86 -3.45
C LEU A 92 -1.99 0.53 -3.60
N ARG A 93 -2.78 1.43 -4.20
CA ARG A 93 -4.21 1.19 -4.44
C ARG A 93 -4.45 0.05 -5.41
N ALA A 94 -3.70 -0.01 -6.50
CA ALA A 94 -3.80 -1.09 -7.49
C ALA A 94 -3.45 -2.45 -6.85
N THR A 95 -2.40 -2.50 -6.03
CA THR A 95 -1.98 -3.69 -5.28
C THR A 95 -3.05 -4.13 -4.28
N ALA A 96 -3.62 -3.21 -3.51
CA ALA A 96 -4.70 -3.50 -2.56
C ALA A 96 -5.93 -4.06 -3.30
N LYS A 97 -6.33 -3.44 -4.42
CA LYS A 97 -7.43 -3.92 -5.26
C LYS A 97 -7.18 -5.33 -5.79
N SER A 98 -5.98 -5.60 -6.30
CA SER A 98 -5.58 -6.94 -6.77
C SER A 98 -5.69 -7.98 -5.66
N LYS A 99 -5.18 -7.69 -4.45
CA LYS A 99 -5.30 -8.59 -3.29
C LYS A 99 -6.75 -8.89 -2.92
N VAL A 100 -7.62 -7.87 -2.89
CA VAL A 100 -9.06 -8.05 -2.62
C VAL A 100 -9.72 -8.92 -3.68
N ASN A 101 -9.41 -8.69 -4.96
CA ASN A 101 -9.93 -9.50 -6.06
C ASN A 101 -9.50 -10.96 -5.93
N ASN A 102 -8.23 -11.21 -5.63
CA ASN A 102 -7.71 -12.56 -5.45
C ASN A 102 -8.42 -13.30 -4.30
N ILE A 103 -8.56 -12.66 -3.13
CA ILE A 103 -9.26 -13.24 -1.97
C ILE A 103 -10.73 -13.52 -2.30
N THR A 104 -11.40 -12.59 -2.98
CA THR A 104 -12.81 -12.76 -3.35
C THR A 104 -12.99 -13.89 -4.36
N GLY A 105 -12.07 -14.01 -5.33
CA GLY A 105 -12.09 -15.09 -6.32
C GLY A 105 -11.86 -16.46 -5.69
N THR A 106 -10.87 -16.58 -4.79
CA THR A 106 -10.60 -17.86 -4.11
C THR A 106 -11.73 -18.27 -3.18
N LEU A 107 -12.34 -17.33 -2.44
CA LEU A 107 -13.51 -17.63 -1.60
C LEU A 107 -14.68 -18.18 -2.42
N LYS A 108 -15.01 -17.54 -3.56
CA LYS A 108 -16.07 -18.03 -4.45
C LYS A 108 -15.79 -19.43 -5.00
N ALA A 109 -14.54 -19.70 -5.37
CA ALA A 109 -14.15 -21.02 -5.85
C ALA A 109 -14.35 -22.09 -4.76
N ILE A 110 -13.92 -21.81 -3.52
CA ILE A 110 -14.12 -22.70 -2.38
C ILE A 110 -15.60 -22.93 -2.11
N GLU A 111 -16.42 -21.87 -2.10
CA GLU A 111 -17.87 -21.98 -1.91
C GLU A 111 -18.53 -22.88 -2.98
N ASN A 112 -18.15 -22.71 -4.24
CA ASN A 112 -18.65 -23.53 -5.35
C ASN A 112 -18.26 -25.01 -5.20
N GLU A 113 -17.00 -25.31 -4.85
CA GLU A 113 -16.54 -26.68 -4.62
C GLU A 113 -17.27 -27.34 -3.44
N VAL A 114 -17.43 -26.62 -2.33
CA VAL A 114 -18.17 -27.12 -1.16
C VAL A 114 -19.64 -27.38 -1.52
N TYR A 115 -20.26 -26.49 -2.30
CA TYR A 115 -21.63 -26.68 -2.77
C TYR A 115 -21.76 -27.88 -3.70
N PHE A 116 -20.81 -28.07 -4.61
CA PHE A 116 -20.78 -29.21 -5.53
C PHE A 116 -20.61 -30.54 -4.78
N VAL A 117 -19.68 -30.60 -3.84
CA VAL A 117 -19.48 -31.78 -2.97
C VAL A 117 -20.74 -32.08 -2.18
N PHE A 118 -21.37 -31.06 -1.58
CA PHE A 118 -22.59 -31.23 -0.81
C PHE A 118 -23.75 -31.78 -1.66
N LEU A 119 -23.95 -31.24 -2.86
CA LEU A 119 -24.94 -31.76 -3.80
C LEU A 119 -24.64 -33.20 -4.22
N PHE A 120 -23.38 -33.51 -4.53
CA PHE A 120 -22.96 -34.86 -4.89
C PHE A 120 -23.32 -35.86 -3.79
N PHE A 121 -23.02 -35.55 -2.52
CA PHE A 121 -23.40 -36.39 -1.38
C PHE A 121 -24.91 -36.57 -1.25
N ILE A 122 -25.71 -35.50 -1.41
CA ILE A 122 -27.18 -35.60 -1.37
C ILE A 122 -27.70 -36.54 -2.46
N PHE A 123 -27.30 -36.31 -3.72
CA PHE A 123 -27.78 -37.10 -4.84
C PHE A 123 -27.32 -38.56 -4.78
N SER A 124 -26.08 -38.82 -4.32
CA SER A 124 -25.59 -40.19 -4.12
C SER A 124 -26.33 -40.93 -2.99
N CYS A 125 -26.77 -40.23 -1.93
CA CYS A 125 -27.53 -40.85 -0.84
C CYS A 125 -29.02 -41.06 -1.16
N THR A 126 -29.62 -40.29 -2.07
CA THR A 126 -31.03 -40.47 -2.48
C THR A 126 -31.26 -41.55 -3.54
N CYS A 127 -30.20 -42.07 -4.15
CA CYS A 127 -30.25 -43.11 -5.18
C CYS A 127 -29.99 -44.53 -4.65
N HIS A 128 -30.01 -44.73 -3.33
CA HIS A 128 -29.92 -46.04 -2.68
C HIS A 128 -31.12 -46.25 -1.76
#